data_AF-A0A6B2L988-F1
#
_entry.id   AF-A0A6B2L988-F1
#
_cell.length_a   1.000
_cell.length_b   1.000
_cell.length_c   1.000
_cell.angle_alpha   90.00
_cell.angle_beta   90.00
_cell.angle_gamma   90.00
#
_symmetry.space_group_name_H-M   'P 1'
#
loop_
_entity.id
_entity.type
_entity.pdbx_description
1 polymer ?
#
loop_
_entity_poly.entity_id
_entity_poly.type
_entity_poly.pdbx_seq_one_letter_code
_entity_poly.pdbx_strand_id
1 'polypeptide(L)'
;MTEIKYIQNEDYQFPVNTILIKLTDGFYSLPETRKFLIENQQLKPISLSKHLENVMIEGSKPSFTRTDFLNILEKRGELEQIKEKHTKVVLNIEKKLEQRKKYFELIKQRDKLKDDVKTLNNELQAYGKAIDKDRTKVEKLTHFLLPSTSELKSGFISLQICQNETRDLQLNNVSSTTKLNETCFFLRKDCLELIHQTKHIFEVKNLEDQWTICGIPFPNQDDELMAVALGHICSLVGLIARYLDVPLRYKMVPRCSRSFIHDTNQIQFPLFTKKGDRKQLERGLFLLNKNIEQLLHSQKVDVNFFHTLPNLNALLGALEEERLSLMKIILTLTDQL
;
A
#
# COMPACT_ATOMS: atom_id res chain seq x y z
N MET A 1 -33.09 34.39 99.93
CA MET A 1 -33.80 34.30 101.23
C MET A 1 -33.13 33.23 102.07
N THR A 2 -32.32 33.66 103.03
CA THR A 2 -31.98 32.96 104.29
C THR A 2 -31.39 34.05 105.17
N GLU A 3 -32.24 34.70 105.98
CA GLU A 3 -31.84 35.77 106.91
C GLU A 3 -30.86 35.21 107.94
N ILE A 4 -29.69 35.83 108.06
CA ILE A 4 -28.63 35.40 108.97
C ILE A 4 -28.90 36.04 110.34
N LYS A 5 -28.85 35.27 111.43
CA LYS A 5 -29.20 35.78 112.77
C LYS A 5 -27.94 36.16 113.57
N TYR A 6 -28.01 37.34 114.19
CA TYR A 6 -26.96 37.94 115.03
C TYR A 6 -26.89 37.27 116.42
N ILE A 7 -25.67 37.06 116.95
CA ILE A 7 -25.42 36.46 118.28
C ILE A 7 -24.82 37.52 119.20
N GLN A 8 -25.42 37.75 120.37
CA GLN A 8 -25.21 38.97 121.17
C GLN A 8 -24.17 38.92 122.29
N ASN A 9 -23.48 37.81 122.60
CA ASN A 9 -22.40 37.81 123.62
C ASN A 9 -21.35 36.72 123.33
N GLU A 10 -20.07 37.04 123.57
CA GLU A 10 -18.88 36.30 123.11
C GLU A 10 -18.49 35.05 123.91
N ASP A 11 -19.31 34.57 124.85
CA ASP A 11 -18.93 33.48 125.78
C ASP A 11 -19.51 32.10 125.41
N TYR A 12 -19.45 31.71 124.12
CA TYR A 12 -19.85 30.37 123.69
C TYR A 12 -18.80 29.67 122.81
N GLN A 13 -18.46 28.43 123.19
CA GLN A 13 -17.56 27.57 122.42
C GLN A 13 -18.38 26.77 121.38
N PHE A 14 -18.02 26.89 120.11
CA PHE A 14 -18.66 26.17 119.00
C PHE A 14 -17.85 24.91 118.63
N PRO A 15 -18.49 23.81 118.24
CA PRO A 15 -17.79 22.59 117.84
C PRO A 15 -16.99 22.80 116.55
N VAL A 16 -15.90 22.06 116.42
CA VAL A 16 -15.01 22.06 115.26
C VAL A 16 -15.78 21.70 113.98
N ASN A 17 -15.46 22.38 112.86
CA ASN A 17 -16.17 22.35 111.56
C ASN A 17 -17.48 23.17 111.48
N THR A 18 -17.68 24.16 112.35
CA THR A 18 -18.78 25.13 112.20
C THR A 18 -18.34 26.35 111.38
N ILE A 19 -19.03 26.65 110.29
CA ILE A 19 -18.78 27.86 109.48
C ILE A 19 -19.49 29.04 110.14
N LEU A 20 -18.71 29.96 110.71
CA LEU A 20 -19.18 31.22 111.27
C LEU A 20 -18.78 32.38 110.36
N ILE A 21 -19.74 33.24 110.03
CA ILE A 21 -19.48 34.41 109.21
C ILE A 21 -19.21 35.58 110.17
N LYS A 22 -17.95 35.99 110.27
CA LYS A 22 -17.54 37.15 111.06
C LYS A 22 -17.61 38.40 110.19
N LEU A 23 -18.48 39.33 110.55
CA LEU A 23 -18.51 40.69 110.00
C LEU A 23 -17.99 41.67 111.06
N THR A 24 -17.74 42.91 110.67
CA THR A 24 -17.12 43.94 111.54
C THR A 24 -17.92 44.26 112.80
N ASP A 25 -19.20 43.93 112.81
CA ASP A 25 -20.19 44.22 113.84
C ASP A 25 -20.60 42.99 114.67
N GLY A 26 -20.12 41.78 114.35
CA GLY A 26 -20.27 40.58 115.17
C GLY A 26 -20.35 39.27 114.37
N PHE A 27 -20.72 38.17 115.02
CA PHE A 27 -20.80 36.84 114.41
C PHE A 27 -22.22 36.49 113.99
N TYR A 28 -22.34 35.97 112.77
CA TYR A 28 -23.60 35.61 112.15
C TYR A 28 -23.60 34.12 111.77
N SER A 29 -24.71 33.41 112.06
CA SER A 29 -24.89 32.00 111.69
C SER A 29 -26.18 31.77 110.89
N LEU A 30 -26.15 30.75 110.04
CA LEU A 30 -27.32 30.32 109.27
C LEU A 30 -28.39 29.73 110.21
N PRO A 31 -29.69 29.97 109.94
CA PRO A 31 -30.78 29.53 110.82
C PRO A 31 -30.81 28.03 111.09
N GLU A 32 -30.39 27.22 110.12
CA GLU A 32 -30.37 25.76 110.17
C GLU A 32 -29.31 25.24 111.15
N THR A 33 -28.12 25.86 111.14
CA THR A 33 -27.00 25.49 112.03
C THR A 33 -27.27 25.89 113.48
N ARG A 34 -27.96 27.01 113.72
CA ARG A 34 -28.32 27.46 115.08
C ARG A 34 -29.33 26.54 115.77
N LYS A 35 -30.33 26.03 115.03
CA LYS A 35 -31.33 25.09 115.58
C LYS A 35 -30.68 23.77 116.02
N PHE A 36 -29.77 23.25 115.20
CA PHE A 36 -29.04 22.01 115.48
C PHE A 36 -28.16 22.10 116.75
N LEU A 37 -27.60 23.27 117.07
CA LEU A 37 -26.74 23.45 118.25
C LEU A 37 -27.51 23.58 119.57
N ILE A 38 -28.75 24.09 119.53
CA ILE A 38 -29.61 24.23 120.72
C ILE A 38 -30.25 22.89 121.11
N GLU A 39 -30.67 22.08 120.12
CA GLU A 39 -31.28 20.77 120.35
C GLU A 39 -30.33 19.77 121.03
N ASN A 40 -29.01 19.92 120.85
CA ASN A 40 -28.00 18.98 121.35
C ASN A 40 -27.41 19.31 122.75
N GLN A 41 -27.92 20.32 123.48
CA GLN A 41 -27.52 20.66 124.86
C GLN A 41 -25.99 20.75 125.16
N GLN A 42 -25.19 21.33 124.26
CA GLN A 42 -23.72 21.45 124.43
C GLN A 42 -23.23 22.83 124.93
N LEU A 43 -24.09 23.61 125.62
CA LEU A 43 -23.72 24.92 126.15
C LEU A 43 -23.44 24.80 127.66
N LYS A 44 -22.17 24.85 128.09
CA LYS A 44 -21.77 24.95 129.52
C LYS A 44 -20.63 25.96 129.75
N PRO A 45 -20.58 26.65 130.93
CA PRO A 45 -19.73 27.81 131.18
C PRO A 45 -18.34 27.48 131.79
N ILE A 46 -17.47 28.49 131.73
CA ILE A 46 -15.99 28.51 131.69
C ILE A 46 -15.27 28.28 133.04
N SER A 47 -14.02 27.79 132.99
CA SER A 47 -12.96 28.15 133.95
C SER A 47 -11.56 28.20 133.33
N LEU A 48 -10.95 29.39 133.45
CA LEU A 48 -9.54 29.80 133.32
C LEU A 48 -8.47 28.80 132.83
N SER A 49 -7.72 29.21 131.79
CA SER A 49 -6.26 29.41 131.90
C SER A 49 -5.68 30.14 130.67
N LYS A 50 -4.62 30.90 130.94
CA LYS A 50 -3.89 31.84 130.08
C LYS A 50 -3.18 31.12 128.93
N HIS A 51 -3.36 31.57 127.69
CA HIS A 51 -2.35 32.32 126.94
C HIS A 51 -2.81 32.58 125.50
N LEU A 52 -2.94 33.87 125.19
CA LEU A 52 -2.93 34.44 123.86
C LEU A 52 -1.53 34.27 123.24
N GLU A 53 -1.47 34.00 121.95
CA GLU A 53 -0.69 34.74 120.93
C GLU A 53 -0.89 34.04 119.58
N ASN A 54 -1.70 34.61 118.68
CA ASN A 54 -1.31 35.56 117.63
C ASN A 54 -0.28 35.00 116.64
N VAL A 55 -0.75 34.48 115.50
CA VAL A 55 -0.13 34.79 114.20
C VAL A 55 -1.24 34.98 113.17
N MET A 56 -1.44 36.25 112.81
CA MET A 56 -2.20 36.71 111.65
C MET A 56 -1.49 36.29 110.36
N ILE A 57 -2.24 35.89 109.34
CA ILE A 57 -1.77 35.87 107.95
C ILE A 57 -2.36 37.12 107.27
N GLU A 58 -1.48 38.07 106.96
CA GLU A 58 -1.78 39.24 106.14
C GLU A 58 -2.08 38.83 104.69
N GLY A 59 -3.19 39.33 104.13
CA GLY A 59 -3.46 39.21 102.69
C GLY A 59 -4.93 39.18 102.26
N SER A 60 -5.90 39.06 103.18
CA SER A 60 -7.32 39.09 102.80
C SER A 60 -7.89 40.51 102.83
N LYS A 61 -8.11 41.10 101.65
CA LYS A 61 -8.95 42.31 101.51
C LYS A 61 -10.38 42.00 101.99
N PRO A 62 -11.07 42.95 102.66
CA PRO A 62 -12.40 42.73 103.22
C PRO A 62 -13.40 42.33 102.13
N SER A 63 -14.17 41.28 102.39
CA SER A 63 -15.13 40.71 101.46
C SER A 63 -16.41 41.56 101.43
N PHE A 64 -16.70 42.12 100.25
CA PHE A 64 -17.98 42.61 99.70
C PHE A 64 -18.97 43.32 100.63
N THR A 65 -19.30 44.56 100.25
CA THR A 65 -20.33 45.38 100.89
C THR A 65 -21.73 44.94 100.41
N ARG A 66 -22.78 45.13 101.21
CA ARG A 66 -24.19 44.82 100.83
C ARG A 66 -24.61 45.43 99.48
N THR A 67 -24.04 46.58 99.13
CA THR A 67 -24.25 47.26 97.84
C THR A 67 -23.68 46.47 96.65
N ASP A 68 -22.53 45.81 96.82
CA ASP A 68 -21.88 45.01 95.78
C ASP A 68 -22.71 43.75 95.47
N PHE A 69 -23.32 43.15 96.49
CA PHE A 69 -24.22 42.01 96.33
C PHE A 69 -25.52 42.38 95.59
N LEU A 70 -26.08 43.57 95.85
CA LEU A 70 -27.25 44.07 95.13
C LEU A 70 -26.94 44.37 93.66
N ASN A 71 -25.77 44.96 93.36
CA ASN A 71 -25.32 45.19 91.98
C ASN A 71 -25.14 43.89 91.18
N ILE A 72 -24.67 42.81 91.83
CA ILE A 72 -24.55 41.49 91.19
C ILE A 72 -25.93 40.91 90.84
N LEU A 73 -26.91 41.07 91.72
CA LEU A 73 -28.30 40.66 91.47
C LEU A 73 -28.93 41.44 90.31
N GLU A 74 -28.70 42.75 90.24
CA GLU A 74 -29.18 43.59 89.15
C GLU A 74 -28.54 43.21 87.81
N LYS A 75 -27.21 43.00 87.78
CA LYS A 75 -26.48 42.54 86.58
C LYS A 75 -26.91 41.15 86.12
N ARG A 76 -27.29 40.26 87.06
CA ARG A 76 -27.88 38.96 86.72
C ARG A 76 -29.23 39.12 86.02
N GLY A 77 -30.06 40.05 86.48
CA GLY A 77 -31.32 40.41 85.82
C GLY A 77 -31.12 40.94 84.39
N GLU A 78 -30.14 41.83 84.19
CA GLU A 78 -29.79 42.32 82.84
C GLU A 78 -29.30 41.19 81.92
N LEU A 79 -28.48 40.26 82.41
CA LEU A 79 -28.00 39.11 81.64
C LEU A 79 -29.13 38.17 81.22
N GLU A 80 -30.12 37.95 82.08
CA GLU A 80 -31.31 37.16 81.75
C GLU A 80 -32.13 37.84 80.65
N GLN A 81 -32.30 39.17 80.70
CA GLN A 81 -32.96 39.92 79.63
C GLN A 81 -32.19 39.88 78.30
N ILE A 82 -30.86 39.94 78.33
CA ILE A 82 -30.02 39.82 77.11
C ILE A 82 -30.16 38.43 76.51
N LYS A 83 -30.15 37.38 77.33
CA LYS A 83 -30.37 35.99 76.87
C LYS A 83 -31.74 35.84 76.20
N GLU A 84 -32.78 36.45 76.77
CA GLU A 84 -34.13 36.44 76.21
C GLU A 84 -34.21 37.21 74.88
N LYS A 85 -33.49 38.33 74.74
CA LYS A 85 -33.38 39.05 73.47
C LYS A 85 -32.64 38.22 72.41
N HIS A 86 -31.56 37.54 72.80
CA HIS A 86 -30.80 36.68 71.90
C HIS A 86 -31.65 35.51 71.38
N THR A 87 -32.39 34.82 72.25
CA THR A 87 -33.30 33.74 71.82
C THR A 87 -34.39 34.25 70.89
N LYS A 88 -34.95 35.45 71.13
CA LYS A 88 -35.91 36.09 70.22
C LYS A 88 -35.32 36.39 68.84
N VAL A 89 -34.06 36.85 68.78
CA VAL A 89 -33.37 37.12 67.51
C VAL A 89 -33.10 35.82 66.74
N VAL A 90 -32.63 34.77 67.42
CA VAL A 90 -32.40 33.44 66.81
C VAL A 90 -33.71 32.90 66.22
N LEU A 91 -34.81 32.94 66.97
CA LEU A 91 -36.14 32.51 66.49
C LEU A 91 -36.61 33.33 65.27
N ASN A 92 -36.32 34.63 65.23
CA ASN A 92 -36.65 35.47 64.08
C ASN A 92 -35.81 35.14 62.84
N ILE A 93 -34.53 34.80 63.03
CA ILE A 93 -33.64 34.35 61.94
C ILE A 93 -34.14 33.00 61.41
N GLU A 94 -34.43 32.04 62.28
CA GLU A 94 -34.96 30.73 61.90
C GLU A 94 -36.29 30.86 61.14
N LYS A 95 -37.23 31.68 61.62
CA LYS A 95 -38.48 31.96 60.89
C LYS A 95 -38.23 32.55 59.49
N LYS A 96 -37.29 33.49 59.35
CA LYS A 96 -36.93 34.07 58.05
C LYS A 96 -36.26 33.06 57.12
N LEU A 97 -35.43 32.17 57.65
CA LEU A 97 -34.83 31.07 56.90
C LEU A 97 -35.90 30.09 56.43
N GLU A 98 -36.82 29.68 57.33
CA GLU A 98 -37.94 28.78 57.05
C GLU A 98 -38.83 29.32 55.93
N GLN A 99 -39.22 30.59 56.02
CA GLN A 99 -40.03 31.27 55.00
C GLN A 99 -39.34 31.33 53.64
N ARG A 100 -38.00 31.35 53.60
CA ARG A 100 -37.20 31.45 52.37
C ARG A 100 -36.63 30.11 51.89
N LYS A 101 -36.88 28.97 52.56
CA LYS A 101 -36.36 27.65 52.16
C LYS A 101 -36.71 27.30 50.71
N LYS A 102 -38.00 27.45 50.34
CA LYS A 102 -38.48 27.20 48.97
C LYS A 102 -37.76 28.06 47.92
N TYR A 103 -37.46 29.32 48.26
CA TYR A 103 -36.72 30.23 47.38
C TYR A 103 -35.27 29.78 47.17
N PHE A 104 -34.58 29.35 48.23
CA PHE A 104 -33.22 28.81 48.11
C PHE A 104 -33.17 27.48 47.35
N GLU A 105 -34.17 26.60 47.50
CA GLU A 105 -34.29 25.38 46.70
C GLU A 105 -34.45 25.68 45.21
N LEU A 106 -35.31 26.64 44.85
CA LEU A 106 -35.48 27.08 43.47
C LEU A 106 -34.20 27.68 42.88
N ILE A 107 -33.44 28.47 43.64
CA ILE A 107 -32.13 28.97 43.20
C ILE A 107 -31.16 27.80 42.96
N LYS A 108 -31.10 26.83 43.87
CA LYS A 108 -30.23 25.66 43.74
C LYS A 108 -30.58 24.84 42.50
N GLN A 109 -31.87 24.66 42.20
CA GLN A 109 -32.33 23.99 40.97
C GLN A 109 -31.97 24.80 39.72
N ARG A 110 -32.19 26.12 39.73
CA ARG A 110 -31.79 27.02 38.65
C ARG A 110 -30.30 26.93 38.37
N ASP A 111 -29.47 26.96 39.41
CA ASP A 111 -28.02 26.94 39.27
C ASP A 111 -27.52 25.59 38.75
N LYS A 112 -28.10 24.47 39.22
CA LYS A 112 -27.85 23.14 38.63
C LYS A 112 -28.19 23.10 37.15
N LEU A 113 -29.41 23.49 36.77
CA LEU A 113 -29.84 23.51 35.37
C LEU A 113 -28.97 24.44 34.52
N LYS A 114 -28.55 25.58 35.07
CA LYS A 114 -27.65 26.51 34.39
C LYS A 114 -26.28 25.88 34.14
N ASP A 115 -25.78 25.08 35.06
CA ASP A 115 -24.50 24.37 34.88
C ASP A 115 -24.66 23.19 33.90
N ASP A 116 -25.77 22.46 33.94
CA ASP A 116 -26.09 21.40 32.97
C ASP A 116 -26.21 21.96 31.53
N VAL A 117 -26.82 23.13 31.36
CA VAL A 117 -26.88 23.80 30.06
C VAL A 117 -25.50 24.22 29.58
N LYS A 118 -24.60 24.64 30.48
CA LYS A 118 -23.22 24.98 30.09
C LYS A 118 -22.44 23.73 29.68
N THR A 119 -22.56 22.63 30.43
CA THR A 119 -21.86 21.38 30.07
C THR A 119 -22.36 20.87 28.72
N LEU A 120 -23.67 20.85 28.49
CA LEU A 120 -24.25 20.42 27.22
C LEU A 120 -23.82 21.33 26.05
N ASN A 121 -23.75 22.65 26.24
CA ASN A 121 -23.25 23.56 25.21
C ASN A 121 -21.76 23.34 24.90
N ASN A 122 -20.95 23.05 25.93
CA ASN A 122 -19.53 22.72 25.73
C ASN A 122 -19.38 21.39 24.98
N GLU A 123 -20.20 20.40 25.29
CA GLU A 123 -20.26 19.12 24.56
C GLU A 123 -20.69 19.32 23.11
N LEU A 124 -21.75 20.09 22.85
CA LEU A 124 -22.19 20.44 21.50
C LEU A 124 -21.09 21.15 20.70
N GLN A 125 -20.36 22.08 21.33
CA GLN A 125 -19.24 22.74 20.68
C GLN A 125 -18.09 21.78 20.39
N ALA A 126 -17.82 20.82 21.28
CA ALA A 126 -16.82 19.78 21.06
C ALA A 126 -17.22 18.86 19.90
N TYR A 127 -18.47 18.43 19.84
CA TYR A 127 -19.01 17.63 18.73
C TYR A 127 -18.97 18.39 17.41
N GLY A 128 -19.35 19.68 17.39
CA GLY A 128 -19.26 20.52 16.18
C GLY A 128 -17.82 20.59 15.65
N LYS A 129 -16.85 20.85 16.53
CA LYS A 129 -15.41 20.87 16.16
C LYS A 129 -14.92 19.52 15.64
N ALA A 130 -15.42 18.41 16.17
CA ALA A 130 -15.07 17.07 15.69
C ALA A 130 -15.61 16.83 14.27
N ILE A 131 -16.87 17.19 14.02
CA ILE A 131 -17.51 17.08 12.69
C ILE A 131 -16.78 17.93 11.66
N ASP A 132 -16.42 19.17 11.99
CA ASP A 132 -15.70 20.05 11.06
C ASP A 132 -14.32 19.48 10.73
N LYS A 133 -13.59 18.94 11.72
CA LYS A 133 -12.33 18.23 11.48
C LYS A 133 -12.52 17.07 10.51
N ASP A 134 -13.57 16.27 10.67
CA ASP A 134 -13.81 15.13 9.78
C ASP A 134 -14.25 15.56 8.38
N ARG A 135 -15.07 16.62 8.25
CA ARG A 135 -15.41 17.24 6.95
C ARG A 135 -14.15 17.66 6.19
N THR A 136 -13.24 18.39 6.85
CA THR A 136 -11.99 18.81 6.18
C THR A 136 -11.10 17.63 5.77
N LYS A 137 -11.12 16.51 6.50
CA LYS A 137 -10.41 15.29 6.07
C LYS A 137 -11.04 14.69 4.82
N VAL A 138 -12.37 14.59 4.78
CA VAL A 138 -13.10 14.07 3.61
C VAL A 138 -12.86 14.97 2.39
N GLU A 139 -12.89 16.29 2.54
CA GLU A 139 -12.59 17.24 1.46
C GLU A 139 -11.16 17.08 0.91
N LYS A 140 -10.17 16.92 1.79
CA LYS A 140 -8.78 16.66 1.37
C LYS A 140 -8.64 15.33 0.62
N LEU A 141 -9.26 14.27 1.13
CA LEU A 141 -9.23 12.96 0.50
C LEU A 141 -9.95 12.97 -0.86
N THR A 142 -11.12 13.60 -0.94
CA THR A 142 -11.87 13.72 -2.20
C THR A 142 -11.10 14.53 -3.23
N HIS A 143 -10.50 15.66 -2.86
CA HIS A 143 -9.67 16.47 -3.76
C HIS A 143 -8.45 15.68 -4.30
N PHE A 144 -7.88 14.78 -3.50
CA PHE A 144 -6.76 13.94 -3.94
C PHE A 144 -7.22 12.77 -4.83
N LEU A 145 -8.33 12.10 -4.46
CA LEU A 145 -8.78 10.88 -5.14
C LEU A 145 -9.52 11.18 -6.46
N LEU A 146 -10.25 12.29 -6.57
CA LEU A 146 -11.01 12.65 -7.78
C LEU A 146 -10.13 12.69 -9.04
N PRO A 147 -9.01 13.45 -9.09
CA PRO A 147 -8.12 13.46 -10.24
C PRO A 147 -7.56 12.08 -10.56
N SER A 148 -7.07 11.36 -9.55
CA SER A 148 -6.52 10.01 -9.73
C SER A 148 -7.55 9.03 -10.30
N THR A 149 -8.81 9.09 -9.86
CA THR A 149 -9.87 8.25 -10.45
C THR A 149 -10.19 8.65 -11.89
N SER A 150 -10.10 9.94 -12.24
CA SER A 150 -10.30 10.40 -13.62
C SER A 150 -9.16 9.98 -14.55
N GLU A 151 -7.92 10.05 -14.06
CA GLU A 151 -6.74 9.57 -14.78
C GLU A 151 -6.82 8.05 -14.98
N LEU A 152 -7.15 7.28 -13.95
CA LEU A 152 -7.34 5.83 -14.06
C LEU A 152 -8.43 5.46 -15.09
N LYS A 153 -9.54 6.20 -15.13
CA LYS A 153 -10.59 6.00 -16.15
C LYS A 153 -10.07 6.27 -17.56
N SER A 154 -9.35 7.38 -17.75
CA SER A 154 -8.74 7.69 -19.05
C SER A 154 -7.71 6.63 -19.46
N GLY A 155 -6.87 6.18 -18.52
CA GLY A 155 -5.89 5.11 -18.74
C GLY A 155 -6.55 3.79 -19.11
N PHE A 156 -7.68 3.44 -18.49
CA PHE A 156 -8.46 2.25 -18.83
C PHE A 156 -9.00 2.33 -20.27
N ILE A 157 -9.53 3.48 -20.68
CA ILE A 157 -10.01 3.69 -22.06
C ILE A 157 -8.85 3.56 -23.05
N SER A 158 -7.72 4.23 -22.79
CA SER A 158 -6.53 4.14 -23.65
C SER A 158 -5.99 2.71 -23.75
N LEU A 159 -6.01 1.95 -22.65
CA LEU A 159 -5.58 0.56 -22.64
C LEU A 159 -6.53 -0.33 -23.45
N GLN A 160 -7.84 -0.11 -23.38
CA GLN A 160 -8.79 -0.82 -24.25
C GLN A 160 -8.58 -0.51 -25.73
N ILE A 161 -8.31 0.76 -26.08
CA ILE A 161 -8.00 1.14 -27.45
C ILE A 161 -6.75 0.41 -27.93
N CYS A 162 -5.67 0.45 -27.14
CA CYS A 162 -4.41 -0.24 -27.45
C CYS A 162 -4.60 -1.77 -27.57
N GLN A 163 -5.45 -2.37 -26.73
CA GLN A 163 -5.79 -3.80 -26.84
C GLN A 163 -6.52 -4.13 -28.14
N ASN A 164 -7.44 -3.27 -28.58
CA ASN A 164 -8.15 -3.47 -29.84
C ASN A 164 -7.20 -3.28 -31.04
N GLU A 165 -6.38 -2.24 -31.04
CA GLU A 165 -5.37 -2.00 -32.09
C GLU A 165 -4.38 -3.16 -32.21
N THR A 166 -3.89 -3.68 -31.09
CA THR A 166 -2.97 -4.83 -31.11
C THR A 166 -3.64 -6.10 -31.65
N ARG A 167 -4.93 -6.32 -31.34
CA ARG A 167 -5.72 -7.42 -31.91
C ARG A 167 -5.90 -7.26 -33.42
N ASP A 168 -6.19 -6.06 -33.91
CA ASP A 168 -6.36 -5.80 -35.35
C ASP A 168 -5.04 -5.99 -36.11
N LEU A 169 -3.93 -5.52 -35.53
CA LEU A 169 -2.59 -5.76 -36.10
C LEU A 169 -2.25 -7.25 -36.15
N GLN A 170 -2.62 -8.03 -35.13
CA GLN A 170 -2.42 -9.49 -35.14
C GLN A 170 -3.21 -10.15 -36.27
N LEU A 171 -4.48 -9.78 -36.47
CA LEU A 171 -5.30 -10.31 -37.56
C LEU A 171 -4.73 -9.95 -38.94
N ASN A 172 -4.29 -8.69 -39.11
CA ASN A 172 -3.65 -8.24 -40.35
C ASN A 172 -2.34 -8.96 -40.63
N ASN A 173 -1.52 -9.23 -39.60
CA ASN A 173 -0.28 -10.00 -39.74
C ASN A 173 -0.56 -11.45 -40.16
N VAL A 174 -1.57 -12.09 -39.56
CA VAL A 174 -1.98 -13.45 -39.95
C VAL A 174 -2.44 -13.47 -41.41
N SER A 175 -3.32 -12.56 -41.81
CA SER A 175 -3.79 -12.47 -43.21
C SER A 175 -2.67 -12.17 -44.20
N SER A 176 -1.70 -11.32 -43.82
CA SER A 176 -0.54 -11.03 -44.66
C SER A 176 0.39 -12.24 -44.80
N THR A 177 0.58 -12.98 -43.70
CA THR A 177 1.39 -14.21 -43.69
C THR A 177 0.75 -15.31 -44.55
N THR A 178 -0.57 -15.49 -44.50
CA THR A 178 -1.26 -16.47 -45.35
C THR A 178 -1.13 -16.12 -46.82
N LYS A 179 -1.35 -14.85 -47.20
CA LYS A 179 -1.15 -14.37 -48.58
C LYS A 179 0.28 -14.56 -49.06
N LEU A 180 1.27 -14.24 -48.21
CA LEU A 180 2.68 -14.47 -48.54
C LEU A 180 2.95 -15.95 -48.79
N ASN A 181 2.49 -16.84 -47.92
CA ASN A 181 2.66 -18.28 -48.10
C ASN A 181 1.99 -18.79 -49.39
N GLU A 182 0.79 -18.31 -49.70
CA GLU A 182 0.10 -18.62 -50.96
C GLU A 182 0.92 -18.16 -52.17
N THR A 183 1.38 -16.90 -52.18
CA THR A 183 2.19 -16.38 -53.30
C THR A 183 3.52 -17.14 -53.44
N CYS A 184 4.23 -17.43 -52.35
CA CYS A 184 5.45 -18.22 -52.35
C CYS A 184 5.22 -19.64 -52.89
N PHE A 185 4.09 -20.24 -52.53
CA PHE A 185 3.69 -21.55 -53.03
C PHE A 185 3.47 -21.53 -54.55
N PHE A 186 2.71 -20.56 -55.06
CA PHE A 186 2.47 -20.41 -56.50
C PHE A 186 3.76 -20.10 -57.27
N LEU A 187 4.61 -19.21 -56.74
CA LEU A 187 5.91 -18.93 -57.34
C LEU A 187 6.79 -20.18 -57.40
N ARG A 188 6.84 -20.99 -56.33
CA ARG A 188 7.61 -22.24 -56.33
C ARG A 188 7.07 -23.23 -57.37
N LYS A 189 5.75 -23.37 -57.46
CA LYS A 189 5.08 -24.20 -58.47
C LYS A 189 5.47 -23.76 -59.89
N ASP A 190 5.34 -22.47 -60.18
CA ASP A 190 5.63 -21.92 -61.51
C ASP A 190 7.12 -22.07 -61.87
N CYS A 191 8.03 -21.84 -60.92
CA CYS A 191 9.46 -22.09 -61.12
C CYS A 191 9.75 -23.56 -61.47
N LEU A 192 9.12 -24.51 -60.78
CA LEU A 192 9.30 -25.94 -61.07
C LEU A 192 8.69 -26.33 -62.41
N GLU A 193 7.60 -25.71 -62.83
CA GLU A 193 7.02 -25.91 -64.16
C GLU A 193 7.94 -25.38 -65.27
N LEU A 194 8.54 -24.20 -65.07
CA LEU A 194 9.56 -23.67 -65.98
C LEU A 194 10.78 -24.60 -66.05
N ILE A 195 11.22 -25.16 -64.93
CA ILE A 195 12.31 -26.14 -64.89
C ILE A 195 11.93 -27.40 -65.69
N HIS A 196 10.71 -27.90 -65.53
CA HIS A 196 10.20 -29.02 -66.32
C HIS A 196 10.22 -28.73 -67.82
N GLN A 197 9.77 -27.55 -68.25
CA GLN A 197 9.85 -27.13 -69.65
C GLN A 197 11.31 -27.05 -70.13
N THR A 198 12.23 -26.53 -69.31
CA THR A 198 13.66 -26.50 -69.69
C THR A 198 14.27 -27.89 -69.80
N LYS A 199 13.85 -28.85 -68.98
CA LYS A 199 14.28 -30.26 -69.09
C LYS A 199 13.89 -30.86 -70.44
N HIS A 200 12.68 -30.56 -70.94
CA HIS A 200 12.23 -30.98 -72.27
C HIS A 200 12.99 -30.28 -73.40
N ILE A 201 13.36 -29.00 -73.24
CA ILE A 201 14.10 -28.26 -74.27
C ILE A 201 15.55 -28.76 -74.39
N PHE A 202 16.24 -29.00 -73.27
CA PHE A 202 17.66 -29.34 -73.27
C PHE A 202 17.95 -30.85 -73.30
N GLU A 203 16.93 -31.70 -73.23
CA GLU A 203 16.97 -33.17 -73.32
C GLU A 203 18.30 -33.81 -72.88
N VAL A 204 18.52 -33.91 -71.56
CA VAL A 204 19.66 -34.66 -71.01
C VAL A 204 19.26 -36.12 -70.90
N LYS A 205 19.89 -36.99 -71.69
CA LYS A 205 19.56 -38.43 -71.75
C LYS A 205 20.84 -39.28 -71.63
N ASN A 206 20.72 -40.46 -71.05
CA ASN A 206 21.73 -41.50 -71.12
C ASN A 206 21.24 -42.57 -72.10
N LEU A 207 21.86 -42.66 -73.28
CA LEU A 207 21.61 -43.72 -74.27
C LEU A 207 22.80 -44.68 -74.25
N GLU A 208 22.56 -45.96 -73.95
CA GLU A 208 23.58 -47.04 -74.09
C GLU A 208 24.94 -46.67 -73.46
N ASP A 209 24.94 -46.17 -72.22
CA ASP A 209 26.11 -45.68 -71.46
C ASP A 209 26.81 -44.42 -72.02
N GLN A 210 26.22 -43.76 -73.03
CA GLN A 210 26.65 -42.46 -73.53
C GLN A 210 25.68 -41.34 -73.12
N TRP A 211 26.20 -40.35 -72.42
CA TRP A 211 25.42 -39.17 -72.03
C TRP A 211 25.33 -38.21 -73.21
N THR A 212 24.11 -37.77 -73.50
CA THR A 212 23.80 -36.82 -74.57
C THR A 212 23.05 -35.60 -74.02
N ILE A 213 23.29 -34.44 -74.62
CA ILE A 213 22.51 -33.22 -74.39
C ILE A 213 22.02 -32.70 -75.74
N CYS A 214 20.70 -32.51 -75.90
CA CYS A 214 20.10 -32.12 -77.18
C CYS A 214 20.51 -33.04 -78.36
N GLY A 215 20.72 -34.34 -78.10
CA GLY A 215 21.20 -35.32 -79.09
C GLY A 215 22.70 -35.29 -79.40
N ILE A 216 23.49 -34.45 -78.73
CA ILE A 216 24.95 -34.39 -78.89
C ILE A 216 25.62 -35.23 -77.78
N PRO A 217 26.49 -36.20 -78.13
CA PRO A 217 27.23 -36.98 -77.14
C PRO A 217 28.26 -36.14 -76.39
N PHE A 218 28.39 -36.38 -75.09
CA PHE A 218 29.35 -35.71 -74.23
C PHE A 218 29.92 -36.72 -73.21
N PRO A 219 31.26 -36.85 -73.08
CA PRO A 219 32.33 -36.09 -73.76
C PRO A 219 32.59 -36.58 -75.20
N ASN A 220 32.77 -35.64 -76.14
CA ASN A 220 33.11 -35.94 -77.53
C ASN A 220 34.57 -35.56 -77.85
N GLN A 221 35.19 -36.22 -78.82
CA GLN A 221 36.53 -35.91 -79.32
C GLN A 221 36.54 -34.67 -80.23
N ASP A 222 35.41 -34.37 -80.87
CA ASP A 222 35.24 -33.19 -81.72
C ASP A 222 35.09 -31.92 -80.88
N ASP A 223 36.09 -31.05 -80.97
CA ASP A 223 36.17 -29.77 -80.26
C ASP A 223 34.95 -28.87 -80.54
N GLU A 224 34.40 -28.89 -81.76
CA GLU A 224 33.21 -28.10 -82.13
C GLU A 224 31.93 -28.63 -81.47
N LEU A 225 31.71 -29.95 -81.51
CA LEU A 225 30.55 -30.57 -80.87
C LEU A 225 30.64 -30.45 -79.35
N MET A 226 31.85 -30.56 -78.78
CA MET A 226 32.10 -30.31 -77.36
C MET A 226 31.74 -28.87 -76.96
N ALA A 227 32.12 -27.88 -77.78
CA ALA A 227 31.79 -26.47 -77.55
C ALA A 227 30.28 -26.22 -77.59
N VAL A 228 29.55 -26.84 -78.52
CA VAL A 228 28.09 -26.74 -78.61
C VAL A 228 27.43 -27.38 -77.37
N ALA A 229 27.84 -28.60 -76.99
CA ALA A 229 27.32 -29.30 -75.82
C ALA A 229 27.55 -28.48 -74.53
N LEU A 230 28.75 -27.95 -74.32
CA LEU A 230 29.07 -27.09 -73.18
C LEU A 230 28.28 -25.76 -73.19
N GLY A 231 27.98 -25.24 -74.39
CA GLY A 231 27.09 -24.10 -74.56
C GLY A 231 25.67 -24.36 -74.09
N HIS A 232 25.12 -25.52 -74.42
CA HIS A 232 23.81 -25.98 -73.93
C HIS A 232 23.83 -26.17 -72.41
N ILE A 233 24.86 -26.82 -71.87
CA ILE A 233 25.02 -27.00 -70.42
C ILE A 233 25.10 -25.65 -69.71
N CYS A 234 25.92 -24.72 -70.19
CA CYS A 234 26.08 -23.39 -69.61
C CYS A 234 24.74 -22.63 -69.56
N SER A 235 23.95 -22.72 -70.64
CA SER A 235 22.64 -22.10 -70.72
C SER A 235 21.63 -22.74 -69.76
N LEU A 236 21.60 -24.08 -69.71
CA LEU A 236 20.73 -24.85 -68.81
C LEU A 236 21.03 -24.54 -67.34
N VAL A 237 22.29 -24.62 -66.92
CA VAL A 237 22.71 -24.33 -65.53
C VAL A 237 22.38 -22.87 -65.18
N GLY A 238 22.56 -21.93 -66.11
CA GLY A 238 22.23 -20.53 -65.89
C GLY A 238 20.72 -20.28 -65.72
N LEU A 239 19.87 -20.99 -66.46
CA LEU A 239 18.41 -20.93 -66.33
C LEU A 239 17.96 -21.55 -65.01
N ILE A 240 18.43 -22.76 -64.69
CA ILE A 240 18.09 -23.45 -63.44
C ILE A 240 18.49 -22.62 -62.23
N ALA A 241 19.72 -22.07 -62.21
CA ALA A 241 20.18 -21.22 -61.13
C ALA A 241 19.29 -19.99 -60.93
N ARG A 242 18.78 -19.40 -62.02
CA ARG A 242 17.89 -18.25 -61.96
C ARG A 242 16.49 -18.61 -61.48
N TYR A 243 15.95 -19.76 -61.88
CA TYR A 243 14.63 -20.23 -61.41
C TYR A 243 14.64 -20.70 -59.96
N LEU A 244 15.77 -21.25 -59.49
CA LEU A 244 15.96 -21.64 -58.10
C LEU A 244 16.42 -20.49 -57.19
N ASP A 245 16.65 -19.30 -57.77
CA ASP A 245 17.22 -18.13 -57.08
C ASP A 245 18.53 -18.44 -56.31
N VAL A 246 19.41 -19.24 -56.93
CA VAL A 246 20.71 -19.61 -56.37
C VAL A 246 21.82 -18.75 -56.98
N PRO A 247 22.47 -17.86 -56.20
CA PRO A 247 23.55 -17.03 -56.72
C PRO A 247 24.80 -17.89 -56.97
N LEU A 248 25.11 -18.15 -58.25
CA LEU A 248 26.27 -18.94 -58.63
C LEU A 248 27.59 -18.26 -58.25
N ARG A 249 28.54 -19.04 -57.70
CA ARG A 249 29.88 -18.56 -57.35
C ARG A 249 30.68 -18.08 -58.55
N TYR A 250 30.60 -18.79 -59.67
CA TYR A 250 31.33 -18.45 -60.90
C TYR A 250 30.36 -17.91 -61.94
N LYS A 251 30.56 -16.66 -62.37
CA LYS A 251 29.64 -16.01 -63.32
C LYS A 251 29.77 -16.65 -64.70
N MET A 252 28.66 -17.17 -65.21
CA MET A 252 28.58 -17.74 -66.55
C MET A 252 28.00 -16.75 -67.55
N VAL A 253 28.50 -16.78 -68.79
CA VAL A 253 27.99 -15.99 -69.90
C VAL A 253 27.68 -16.95 -71.05
N PRO A 254 26.41 -17.39 -71.18
CA PRO A 254 26.00 -18.29 -72.25
C PRO A 254 26.06 -17.55 -73.59
N ARG A 255 26.82 -18.09 -74.54
CA ARG A 255 26.95 -17.62 -75.93
C ARG A 255 26.99 -18.82 -76.89
N CYS A 256 26.11 -19.80 -76.67
CA CYS A 256 26.08 -21.06 -77.42
C CYS A 256 27.47 -21.71 -77.46
N SER A 257 28.00 -22.04 -78.65
CA SER A 257 29.33 -22.63 -78.84
C SER A 257 30.50 -21.75 -78.39
N ARG A 258 30.27 -20.47 -78.07
CA ARG A 258 31.29 -19.52 -77.60
C ARG A 258 31.06 -19.08 -76.16
N SER A 259 30.52 -19.95 -75.31
CA SER A 259 30.23 -19.63 -73.91
C SER A 259 31.52 -19.48 -73.07
N PHE A 260 31.45 -18.68 -72.01
CA PHE A 260 32.58 -18.44 -71.11
C PHE A 260 32.14 -18.42 -69.65
N ILE A 261 33.08 -18.70 -68.75
CA ILE A 261 32.89 -18.65 -67.30
C ILE A 261 33.98 -17.79 -66.66
N HIS A 262 33.64 -17.03 -65.62
CA HIS A 262 34.57 -16.19 -64.88
C HIS A 262 34.92 -16.82 -63.55
N ASP A 263 36.20 -16.85 -63.23
CA ASP A 263 36.67 -17.20 -61.89
C ASP A 263 36.42 -16.05 -60.89
N THR A 264 36.70 -16.25 -59.61
CA THR A 264 36.49 -15.24 -58.55
C THR A 264 37.26 -13.95 -58.80
N ASN A 265 38.41 -14.03 -59.48
CA ASN A 265 39.22 -12.88 -59.89
C ASN A 265 38.74 -12.22 -61.19
N GLN A 266 37.53 -12.54 -61.67
CA GLN A 266 36.95 -12.08 -62.94
C GLN A 266 37.75 -12.46 -64.19
N ILE A 267 38.65 -13.42 -64.09
CA ILE A 267 39.40 -13.96 -65.23
C ILE A 267 38.45 -14.84 -66.05
N GLN A 268 38.38 -14.58 -67.36
CA GLN A 268 37.50 -15.28 -68.29
C GLN A 268 38.15 -16.56 -68.81
N PHE A 269 37.43 -17.68 -68.68
CA PHE A 269 37.80 -18.99 -69.20
C PHE A 269 36.79 -19.45 -70.27
N PRO A 270 37.24 -19.83 -71.48
CA PRO A 270 36.37 -20.34 -72.53
C PRO A 270 35.86 -21.76 -72.22
N LEU A 271 34.59 -22.00 -72.53
CA LEU A 271 33.98 -23.35 -72.54
C LEU A 271 34.06 -24.00 -73.92
N PHE A 272 35.07 -23.63 -74.70
CA PHE A 272 35.40 -24.17 -76.01
C PHE A 272 36.92 -24.12 -76.19
N THR A 273 37.48 -24.96 -77.05
CA THR A 273 38.91 -24.90 -77.35
C THR A 273 39.21 -23.66 -78.20
N LYS A 274 40.08 -22.79 -77.71
CA LYS A 274 40.57 -21.62 -78.45
C LYS A 274 42.00 -21.90 -78.91
N LYS A 275 42.20 -22.02 -80.23
CA LYS A 275 43.54 -22.26 -80.84
C LYS A 275 44.25 -23.52 -80.30
N GLY A 276 43.50 -24.56 -79.93
CA GLY A 276 44.07 -25.83 -79.43
C GLY A 276 44.51 -25.82 -77.96
N ASP A 277 44.28 -24.74 -77.20
CA ASP A 277 44.60 -24.71 -75.76
C ASP A 277 43.53 -25.44 -74.92
N ARG A 278 43.74 -26.73 -74.69
CA ARG A 278 42.86 -27.58 -73.86
C ARG A 278 42.91 -27.23 -72.37
N LYS A 279 44.00 -26.61 -71.86
CA LYS A 279 44.14 -26.31 -70.42
C LYS A 279 43.15 -25.24 -69.96
N GLN A 280 42.90 -24.23 -70.80
CA GLN A 280 41.90 -23.20 -70.52
C GLN A 280 40.48 -23.77 -70.48
N LEU A 281 40.19 -24.71 -71.38
CA LEU A 281 38.93 -25.42 -71.42
C LEU A 281 38.74 -26.31 -70.17
N GLU A 282 39.75 -27.09 -69.79
CA GLU A 282 39.74 -27.92 -68.58
C GLU A 282 39.47 -27.07 -67.32
N ARG A 283 40.11 -25.90 -67.22
CA ARG A 283 39.83 -24.95 -66.13
C ARG A 283 38.40 -24.42 -66.19
N GLY A 284 37.89 -24.05 -67.37
CA GLY A 284 36.50 -23.63 -67.53
C GLY A 284 35.49 -24.71 -67.13
N LEU A 285 35.74 -25.96 -67.54
CA LEU A 285 34.93 -27.12 -67.19
C LEU A 285 34.94 -27.41 -65.69
N PHE A 286 36.10 -27.29 -65.04
CA PHE A 286 36.21 -27.40 -63.59
C PHE A 286 35.33 -26.37 -62.87
N LEU A 287 35.38 -25.09 -63.29
CA LEU A 287 34.55 -24.04 -62.70
C LEU A 287 33.06 -24.28 -62.94
N LEU A 288 32.69 -24.76 -64.14
CA LEU A 288 31.32 -25.13 -64.47
C LEU A 288 30.82 -26.26 -63.57
N ASN A 289 31.62 -27.30 -63.37
CA ASN A 289 31.31 -28.38 -62.44
C ASN A 289 31.13 -27.89 -61.01
N LYS A 290 31.94 -26.92 -60.56
CA LYS A 290 31.73 -26.31 -59.24
C LYS A 290 30.41 -25.54 -59.10
N ASN A 291 29.92 -24.92 -60.17
CA ASN A 291 28.57 -24.33 -60.17
C ASN A 291 27.49 -25.41 -60.12
N ILE A 292 27.66 -26.54 -60.83
CA ILE A 292 26.72 -27.67 -60.80
C ILE A 292 26.69 -28.30 -59.40
N GLU A 293 27.85 -28.52 -58.78
CA GLU A 293 27.98 -28.95 -57.39
C GLU A 293 27.23 -28.02 -56.43
N GLN A 294 27.35 -26.71 -56.61
CA GLN A 294 26.63 -25.73 -55.80
C GLN A 294 25.11 -25.86 -55.95
N LEU A 295 24.60 -26.07 -57.17
CA LEU A 295 23.18 -26.29 -57.40
C LEU A 295 22.70 -27.60 -56.78
N LEU A 296 23.46 -28.70 -56.89
CA LEU A 296 23.15 -29.97 -56.24
C LEU A 296 23.06 -29.82 -54.72
N HIS A 297 24.05 -29.16 -54.10
CA HIS A 297 24.02 -28.87 -52.67
C HIS A 297 22.81 -28.02 -52.26
N SER A 298 22.38 -27.06 -53.09
CA SER A 298 21.18 -26.26 -52.81
C SER A 298 19.90 -27.11 -52.75
N GLN A 299 19.84 -28.21 -53.52
CA GLN A 299 18.72 -29.14 -53.55
C GLN A 299 18.95 -30.41 -52.70
N LYS A 300 20.05 -30.45 -51.91
CA LYS A 300 20.44 -31.59 -51.06
C LYS A 300 20.60 -32.91 -51.81
N VAL A 301 21.08 -32.85 -53.06
CA VAL A 301 21.39 -34.03 -53.88
C VAL A 301 22.89 -34.30 -53.79
N ASP A 302 23.26 -35.58 -53.63
CA ASP A 302 24.66 -35.99 -53.59
C ASP A 302 25.36 -35.77 -54.94
N VAL A 303 26.62 -35.34 -54.87
CA VAL A 303 27.43 -35.06 -56.06
C VAL A 303 28.18 -36.31 -56.49
N ASN A 304 28.04 -36.68 -57.77
CA ASN A 304 28.97 -37.62 -58.40
C ASN A 304 30.22 -36.86 -58.87
N PHE A 305 31.37 -37.16 -58.28
CA PHE A 305 32.62 -36.49 -58.62
C PHE A 305 32.95 -36.67 -60.12
N PHE A 306 33.40 -35.60 -60.77
CA PHE A 306 33.89 -35.57 -62.17
C PHE A 306 32.86 -35.82 -63.29
N HIS A 307 31.56 -35.79 -63.00
CA HIS A 307 30.53 -36.02 -63.99
C HIS A 307 29.64 -34.78 -64.22
N THR A 308 29.57 -34.23 -65.44
CA THR A 308 28.73 -33.07 -65.76
C THR A 308 27.27 -33.46 -65.98
N LEU A 309 26.98 -34.24 -67.02
CA LEU A 309 25.63 -34.63 -67.42
C LEU A 309 24.92 -35.54 -66.42
N PRO A 310 25.58 -36.55 -65.79
CA PRO A 310 24.95 -37.32 -64.72
C PRO A 310 24.46 -36.47 -63.55
N ASN A 311 25.27 -35.48 -63.13
CA ASN A 311 24.92 -34.57 -62.05
C ASN A 311 23.77 -33.64 -62.43
N LEU A 312 23.72 -33.15 -63.68
CA LEU A 312 22.58 -32.37 -64.17
C LEU A 312 21.30 -33.20 -64.25
N ASN A 313 21.40 -34.45 -64.68
CA ASN A 313 20.26 -35.35 -64.73
C ASN A 313 19.74 -35.68 -63.33
N ALA A 314 20.63 -35.90 -62.36
CA ALA A 314 20.26 -36.10 -60.95
C ALA A 314 19.55 -34.86 -60.37
N LEU A 315 20.09 -33.66 -60.63
CA LEU A 315 19.47 -32.39 -60.22
C LEU A 315 18.06 -32.23 -60.83
N LEU A 316 17.93 -32.44 -62.13
CA LEU A 316 16.64 -32.36 -62.84
C LEU A 316 15.66 -33.45 -62.41
N GLY A 317 16.15 -34.61 -61.96
CA GLY A 317 15.35 -35.67 -61.37
C GLY A 317 14.77 -35.25 -60.03
N ALA A 318 15.60 -34.76 -59.10
CA ALA A 318 15.15 -34.30 -57.78
C ALA A 318 14.13 -33.17 -57.86
N LEU A 319 14.33 -32.21 -58.77
CA LEU A 319 13.38 -31.11 -58.98
C LEU A 319 12.05 -31.57 -59.58
N GLU A 320 12.08 -32.62 -60.42
CA GLU A 320 10.88 -33.23 -60.97
C GLU A 320 10.07 -33.97 -59.89
N GLU A 321 10.74 -34.67 -58.98
CA GLU A 321 10.11 -35.33 -57.83
C GLU A 321 9.45 -34.32 -56.88
N GLU A 322 10.10 -33.19 -56.64
CA GLU A 322 9.51 -32.08 -55.87
C GLU A 322 8.26 -31.53 -56.55
N ARG A 323 8.31 -31.30 -57.87
CA ARG A 323 7.15 -30.85 -58.66
C ARG A 323 5.97 -31.81 -58.54
N LEU A 324 6.22 -33.10 -58.72
CA LEU A 324 5.17 -34.13 -58.61
C LEU A 324 4.59 -34.19 -57.19
N SER A 325 5.41 -33.99 -56.17
CA SER A 325 4.97 -33.95 -54.77
C SER A 325 4.06 -32.74 -54.53
N LEU A 326 4.42 -31.56 -55.04
CA LEU A 326 3.59 -30.36 -54.93
C LEU A 326 2.28 -30.48 -55.73
N MET A 327 2.31 -31.08 -56.92
CA MET A 327 1.10 -31.34 -57.71
C MET A 327 0.12 -32.28 -56.97
N LYS A 328 0.63 -33.31 -56.30
CA LYS A 328 -0.20 -34.20 -55.46
C LYS A 328 -0.86 -33.43 -54.31
N ILE A 329 -0.14 -32.54 -53.64
CA ILE A 329 -0.69 -31.69 -52.57
C ILE A 329 -1.82 -30.81 -53.11
N ILE A 330 -1.63 -30.20 -54.27
CA ILE A 330 -2.68 -29.37 -54.91
C ILE A 330 -3.92 -30.21 -55.19
N LEU A 331 -3.76 -31.39 -55.81
CA LEU A 331 -4.88 -32.29 -56.11
C LEU A 331 -5.64 -32.71 -54.84
N THR A 332 -4.93 -33.06 -53.77
CA THR A 332 -5.57 -33.39 -52.49
C THR A 332 -6.30 -32.22 -51.85
N LEU A 333 -5.82 -30.98 -52.04
CA LEU A 333 -6.49 -29.77 -51.54
C LEU A 333 -7.70 -29.41 -52.39
N THR A 334 -7.66 -29.65 -53.70
CA THR A 334 -8.81 -29.41 -54.60
C THR A 334 -9.91 -30.46 -54.44
N ASP A 335 -9.58 -31.70 -54.08
CA ASP A 335 -10.56 -32.78 -53.85
C ASP A 335 -11.26 -32.67 -52.48
N GLN A 336 -10.74 -31.83 -51.57
CA GLN A 336 -11.33 -31.56 -50.25
C GLN A 336 -12.26 -30.34 -50.22
N LEU A 337 -12.35 -29.60 -51.33
CA LEU A 337 -13.27 -28.47 -51.56
C LEU A 337 -14.45 -28.94 -52.41
#